data_AF-A0A7D5M8T3-F1
#
_entry.id   AF-A0A7D5M8T3-F1
#
_cell.length_a   1.000
_cell.length_b   1.000
_cell.length_c   1.000
_cell.angle_alpha   90.00
_cell.angle_beta   90.00
_cell.angle_gamma   90.00
#
_symmetry.space_group_name_H-M   'P 1'
#
loop_
_entity.id
_entity.type
_entity.pdbx_description
1 polymer ?
#
loop_
_entity_poly.entity_id
_entity_poly.type
_entity_poly.pdbx_seq_one_letter_code
_entity_poly.pdbx_strand_id
1 'polypeptide(L)'
;MSIRKPVIRKPKIPKIKKPLISKRKRVIKKSPSLSLGRIKTTLTSKKPIIRKKISPKKHLGTCYLEKNCKGVLSKKVTKTHCKSQGGKSWKKSGGTCEIL
;
A
#
# COMPACT_ATOMS: atom_id res chain seq x y z
N MET A 1 54.46 -11.18 -16.47
CA MET A 1 54.20 -10.39 -15.25
C MET A 1 52.73 -10.01 -15.23
N SER A 2 51.90 -10.63 -14.37
CA SER A 2 50.45 -10.38 -14.32
C SER A 2 50.13 -9.35 -13.23
N ILE A 3 49.63 -8.17 -13.64
CA ILE A 3 49.28 -7.07 -12.73
C ILE A 3 47.88 -7.35 -12.17
N ARG A 4 47.79 -7.70 -10.88
CA ARG A 4 46.50 -7.89 -10.20
C ARG A 4 45.79 -6.55 -10.08
N LYS A 5 44.53 -6.48 -10.53
CA LYS A 5 43.68 -5.28 -10.40
C LYS A 5 43.46 -4.92 -8.92
N PRO A 6 43.54 -3.63 -8.55
CA PRO A 6 43.32 -3.20 -7.16
C PRO A 6 41.86 -3.40 -6.74
N VAL A 7 41.65 -3.99 -5.56
CA VAL A 7 40.33 -4.21 -4.96
C VAL A 7 39.92 -2.95 -4.20
N ILE A 8 39.00 -2.17 -4.77
CA ILE A 8 38.45 -0.96 -4.13
C ILE A 8 37.51 -1.39 -3.00
N ARG A 9 37.90 -1.13 -1.75
CA ARG A 9 37.08 -1.43 -0.57
C ARG A 9 36.00 -0.37 -0.40
N LYS A 10 34.75 -0.79 -0.20
CA LYS A 10 33.65 0.12 0.09
C LYS A 10 33.88 0.87 1.42
N PRO A 11 33.58 2.18 1.49
CA PRO A 11 33.72 2.93 2.72
C PRO A 11 32.74 2.42 3.78
N LYS A 12 33.22 2.34 5.03
CA LYS A 12 32.44 1.84 6.17
C LYS A 12 31.58 2.97 6.71
N ILE A 13 30.26 2.89 6.52
CA ILE A 13 29.32 3.91 6.99
C ILE A 13 29.32 3.91 8.52
N PRO A 14 29.52 5.06 9.19
CA PRO A 14 29.52 5.13 10.64
C PRO A 14 28.12 4.88 11.20
N LYS A 15 28.05 4.05 12.27
CA LYS A 15 26.79 3.77 12.96
C LYS A 15 26.38 4.98 13.79
N ILE A 16 25.31 5.67 13.40
CA ILE A 16 24.71 6.77 14.17
C ILE A 16 24.10 6.20 15.45
N LYS A 17 24.59 6.64 16.61
CA LYS A 17 24.04 6.25 17.92
C LYS A 17 22.73 7.02 18.16
N LYS A 18 21.66 6.30 18.51
CA LYS A 18 20.38 6.92 18.92
C LYS A 18 20.63 7.83 20.14
N PRO A 19 20.02 9.02 20.22
CA PRO A 19 20.19 9.89 21.38
C PRO A 19 19.61 9.22 22.63
N LEU A 20 20.32 9.39 23.76
CA LEU A 20 19.89 8.93 25.07
C LEU A 20 18.49 9.48 25.39
N ILE A 21 17.62 8.61 25.91
CA ILE A 21 16.20 8.88 26.17
C ILE A 21 16.00 10.12 27.08
N SER A 22 16.98 10.43 27.93
CA SER A 22 17.00 11.61 28.81
C SER A 22 17.05 12.96 28.06
N LYS A 23 17.49 12.98 26.79
CA LYS A 23 17.50 14.21 25.97
C LYS A 23 16.18 14.45 25.22
N ARG A 24 15.18 13.58 25.36
CA ARG A 24 13.85 13.80 24.79
C ARG A 24 13.08 14.79 25.68
N LYS A 25 12.83 16.02 25.21
CA LYS A 25 11.94 16.96 25.91
C LYS A 25 10.55 16.34 26.07
N ARG A 26 10.05 16.28 27.31
CA ARG A 26 8.72 15.77 27.64
C ARG A 26 7.68 16.81 27.22
N VAL A 27 6.81 16.50 26.26
CA VAL A 27 5.70 17.38 25.89
C VAL A 27 4.66 17.29 27.01
N ILE A 28 4.67 18.27 27.93
CA ILE A 28 3.68 18.38 29.00
C ILE A 28 2.39 18.89 28.36
N LYS A 29 1.36 18.04 28.28
CA LYS A 29 0.02 18.47 27.88
C LYS A 29 -0.54 19.36 28.99
N LYS A 30 -0.55 20.68 28.79
CA LYS A 30 -1.23 21.61 29.71
C LYS A 30 -2.73 21.32 29.67
N SER A 31 -3.35 21.12 30.83
CA SER A 31 -4.81 21.11 30.96
C SER A 31 -5.37 22.49 30.65
N PRO A 32 -6.50 22.61 29.92
CA PRO A 32 -7.08 23.89 29.62
C PRO A 32 -7.59 24.56 30.92
N SER A 33 -7.20 25.81 31.14
CA SER A 33 -7.71 26.65 32.23
C SER A 33 -9.18 26.97 31.99
N LEU A 34 -10.05 26.68 32.94
CA LEU A 34 -11.51 26.92 32.89
C LEU A 34 -11.86 28.41 33.10
N SER A 35 -11.11 29.33 32.50
CA SER A 35 -11.27 30.75 32.77
C SER A 35 -11.20 31.59 31.50
N LEU A 36 -12.04 31.31 30.52
CA LEU A 36 -12.54 32.31 29.57
C LEU A 36 -14.00 32.00 29.24
N GLY A 37 -14.81 33.05 29.28
CA GLY A 37 -16.27 33.03 29.34
C GLY A 37 -16.96 32.10 28.34
N ARG A 38 -18.16 31.68 28.74
CA ARG A 38 -19.06 30.78 28.02
C ARG A 38 -19.41 31.35 26.63
N ILE A 39 -18.57 31.10 25.63
CA ILE A 39 -18.94 31.28 24.23
C ILE A 39 -19.97 30.17 23.93
N LYS A 40 -21.25 30.53 23.84
CA LYS A 40 -22.30 29.63 23.36
C LYS A 40 -22.08 29.41 21.86
N THR A 41 -21.14 28.54 21.50
CA THR A 41 -21.13 27.96 20.17
C THR A 41 -22.33 27.03 20.09
N THR A 42 -23.35 27.41 19.32
CA THR A 42 -24.37 26.47 18.86
C THR A 42 -23.67 25.48 17.94
N LEU A 43 -23.05 24.47 18.55
CA LEU A 43 -22.52 23.32 17.85
C LEU A 43 -23.73 22.56 17.27
N THR A 44 -24.21 23.01 16.13
CA THR A 44 -24.89 22.11 15.19
C THR A 44 -23.83 21.10 14.81
N SER A 45 -23.76 20.03 15.59
CA SER A 45 -22.93 18.87 15.31
C SER A 45 -23.51 18.24 14.06
N LYS A 46 -23.11 18.77 12.89
CA LYS A 46 -23.30 18.08 11.62
C LYS A 46 -22.60 16.74 11.81
N LYS A 47 -23.38 15.68 12.01
CA LYS A 47 -22.88 14.31 12.14
C LYS A 47 -21.88 14.11 11.01
N PRO A 48 -20.64 13.65 11.29
CA PRO A 48 -19.71 13.34 10.21
C PRO A 48 -20.38 12.28 9.34
N ILE A 49 -20.63 12.64 8.08
CA ILE A 49 -21.18 11.71 7.10
C ILE A 49 -20.05 10.70 6.85
N ILE A 50 -20.11 9.56 7.55
CA ILE A 50 -19.25 8.42 7.30
C ILE A 50 -19.64 7.89 5.91
N ARG A 51 -18.99 8.43 4.87
CA ARG A 51 -19.10 7.88 3.53
C ARG A 51 -18.48 6.49 3.60
N LYS A 52 -19.31 5.45 3.70
CA LYS A 52 -18.88 4.06 3.54
C LYS A 52 -18.07 4.00 2.25
N LYS A 53 -16.76 3.71 2.35
CA LYS A 53 -15.93 3.44 1.17
C LYS A 53 -16.50 2.20 0.51
N ILE A 54 -17.30 2.40 -0.54
CA ILE A 54 -17.74 1.32 -1.41
C ILE A 54 -16.46 0.83 -2.10
N SER A 55 -15.94 -0.31 -1.69
CA SER A 55 -14.84 -0.95 -2.40
C SER A 55 -15.32 -1.23 -3.82
N PRO A 56 -14.56 -0.84 -4.86
CA PRO A 56 -14.95 -1.14 -6.23
C PRO A 56 -15.10 -2.64 -6.39
N LYS A 57 -16.21 -3.09 -6.99
CA LYS A 57 -16.48 -4.51 -7.26
C LYS A 57 -15.33 -5.05 -8.13
N LYS A 58 -14.45 -5.88 -7.54
CA LYS A 58 -13.35 -6.48 -8.28
C LYS A 58 -13.91 -7.46 -9.31
N HIS A 59 -13.60 -7.23 -10.59
CA HIS A 59 -13.97 -8.17 -11.65
C HIS A 59 -13.02 -9.37 -11.60
N LEU A 60 -13.54 -10.48 -11.06
CA LEU A 60 -12.83 -11.75 -11.00
C LEU A 60 -13.17 -12.59 -12.24
N GLY A 61 -12.19 -13.34 -12.70
CA GLY A 61 -12.29 -14.18 -13.89
C GLY A 61 -11.34 -15.38 -13.82
N THR A 62 -11.16 -16.04 -14.95
CA THR A 62 -10.28 -17.18 -15.12
C THR A 62 -9.06 -16.76 -15.93
N CYS A 63 -7.88 -17.15 -15.48
CA CYS A 63 -6.60 -16.95 -16.15
C CYS A 63 -6.20 -18.18 -16.95
N TYR A 64 -5.60 -17.97 -18.11
CA TYR A 64 -5.21 -19.01 -19.05
C TYR A 64 -3.76 -18.82 -19.51
N LEU A 65 -3.09 -19.93 -19.77
CA LEU A 65 -1.67 -19.96 -20.14
C LEU A 65 -1.46 -19.63 -21.63
N GLU A 66 -2.41 -19.99 -22.50
CA GLU A 66 -2.33 -19.73 -23.94
C GLU A 66 -3.22 -18.57 -24.41
N LYS A 67 -3.03 -18.14 -25.67
CA LYS A 67 -3.98 -17.26 -26.37
C LYS A 67 -5.24 -18.08 -26.70
N ASN A 68 -6.42 -17.44 -26.68
CA ASN A 68 -7.75 -18.07 -26.86
C ASN A 68 -8.31 -18.87 -25.67
N CYS A 69 -7.94 -18.54 -24.43
CA CYS A 69 -8.51 -19.15 -23.23
C CYS A 69 -8.36 -20.68 -23.18
N LYS A 70 -7.18 -21.17 -23.59
CA LYS A 70 -6.77 -22.57 -23.48
C LYS A 70 -5.76 -22.74 -22.36
N GLY A 71 -5.81 -23.88 -21.67
CA GLY A 71 -4.95 -24.20 -20.53
C GLY A 71 -5.25 -23.32 -19.31
N VAL A 72 -6.23 -23.73 -18.49
CA VAL A 72 -6.61 -22.98 -17.27
C VAL A 72 -5.42 -22.95 -16.31
N LEU A 73 -4.96 -21.74 -15.97
CA LEU A 73 -3.89 -21.52 -15.02
C LEU A 73 -4.45 -21.34 -13.59
N SER A 74 -5.43 -20.44 -13.44
CA SER A 74 -6.02 -20.10 -12.15
C SER A 74 -7.44 -19.55 -12.31
N LYS A 75 -8.30 -19.81 -11.33
CA LYS A 75 -9.71 -19.37 -11.31
C LYS A 75 -9.89 -18.26 -10.27
N LYS A 76 -10.90 -17.41 -10.46
CA LYS A 76 -11.26 -16.29 -9.56
C LYS A 76 -10.13 -15.28 -9.32
N VAL A 77 -9.41 -14.94 -10.38
CA VAL A 77 -8.30 -13.98 -10.36
C VAL A 77 -8.61 -12.73 -11.16
N THR A 78 -8.03 -11.59 -10.76
CA THR A 78 -8.11 -10.35 -11.53
C THR A 78 -7.21 -10.41 -12.77
N LYS A 79 -7.53 -9.60 -13.77
CA LYS A 79 -6.74 -9.46 -15.00
C LYS A 79 -5.26 -9.11 -14.69
N THR A 80 -5.03 -8.24 -13.71
CA THR A 80 -3.69 -7.87 -13.23
C THR A 80 -2.93 -9.04 -12.62
N HIS A 81 -3.60 -9.88 -11.83
CA HIS A 81 -2.94 -11.03 -11.22
C HIS A 81 -2.62 -12.11 -12.26
N CYS A 82 -3.49 -12.32 -13.24
CA CYS A 82 -3.22 -13.23 -14.35
C CYS A 82 -1.97 -12.85 -15.15
N LYS A 83 -1.80 -11.55 -15.45
CA LYS A 83 -0.58 -11.03 -16.10
C LYS A 83 0.67 -11.27 -15.26
N SER A 84 0.59 -11.11 -13.94
CA SER A 84 1.72 -11.39 -13.03
C SER A 84 2.09 -12.87 -12.94
N GLN A 85 1.15 -13.78 -13.21
CA GLN A 85 1.40 -15.23 -13.22
C GLN A 85 1.88 -15.74 -14.60
N GLY A 86 2.07 -14.86 -15.59
CA GLY A 86 2.49 -15.24 -16.94
C GLY A 86 1.36 -15.77 -17.83
N GLY A 87 0.09 -15.52 -17.48
CA GLY A 87 -1.05 -15.88 -18.31
C GLY A 87 -1.16 -15.01 -19.57
N LYS A 88 -1.49 -15.62 -20.71
CA LYS A 88 -1.61 -14.96 -22.02
C LYS A 88 -3.06 -14.56 -22.36
N SER A 89 -4.05 -15.10 -21.66
CA SER A 89 -5.45 -14.66 -21.81
C SER A 89 -6.24 -14.76 -20.51
N TRP A 90 -7.30 -13.97 -20.41
CA TRP A 90 -8.16 -13.89 -19.24
C TRP A 90 -9.62 -13.76 -19.64
N LYS A 91 -10.50 -14.49 -18.95
CA LYS A 91 -11.95 -14.49 -19.21
C LYS A 91 -12.68 -14.06 -17.96
N LYS A 92 -13.48 -13.00 -18.05
CA LYS A 92 -14.40 -12.63 -16.97
C LYS A 92 -15.43 -13.76 -16.76
N SER A 93 -15.90 -13.97 -15.53
CA SER A 93 -16.98 -14.94 -15.29
C SER A 93 -18.20 -14.57 -16.14
N GLY A 94 -18.62 -15.47 -17.04
CA GLY A 94 -19.69 -15.25 -18.01
C GLY A 94 -19.36 -14.32 -19.19
N GLY A 95 -18.12 -13.86 -19.33
CA GLY A 95 -17.69 -12.93 -20.38
C GLY A 95 -16.94 -13.59 -21.54
N THR A 96 -16.47 -12.77 -22.46
CA THR A 96 -15.61 -13.18 -23.58
C THR A 96 -14.16 -13.37 -23.13
N CYS A 97 -13.40 -14.12 -23.93
CA CYS A 97 -11.97 -14.31 -23.72
C CYS A 97 -11.23 -13.05 -24.18
N GLU A 98 -10.45 -12.45 -23.29
CA GLU A 98 -9.60 -11.30 -23.60
C GLU A 98 -8.14 -11.74 -23.66
N ILE A 99 -7.42 -11.28 -24.68
CA ILE A 99 -5.96 -11.43 -24.74
C ILE A 99 -5.34 -10.42 -23.77
N LEU A 100 -4.31 -10.86 -23.04
CA LEU A 100 -3.70 -10.16 -21.91
C LEU A 100 -2.30 -9.60 -22.19
#